data_AF-A0A6I3B6W6-F1
#
_entry.id   AF-A0A6I3B6W6-F1
#
_cell.length_a   1.000
_cell.length_b   1.000
_cell.length_c   1.000
_cell.angle_alpha   90.00
_cell.angle_beta   90.00
_cell.angle_gamma   90.00
#
_symmetry.space_group_name_H-M   'P 1'
#
loop_
_entity.id
_entity.type
_entity.pdbx_description
1 polymer ?
#
loop_
_entity_poly.entity_id
_entity_poly.type
_entity_poly.pdbx_seq_one_letter_code
_entity_poly.pdbx_strand_id
1 'polypeptide(L)'
;MGAGASGSVAAKELSVNGFQVVCLEQGDWTPASDFAGDKAEWELVKQKKWHPNPNVRGGPSDYPVNTDESDVNPLMYNAVGGSTVLYAAHWCRFLPSDFQVKTMDDVADDWPFTYEDLLPFYEELDRDMGTSGLGDDTAYPDGAGFPLPPLPIGKYGEIAAKGMNKLGWHWWPGPNSIASREYGHRPACLRYGACLTGCPAGAKASTDLTHWPQALEAGAQLVTGARVREITVDENGLANGATYIDREGKEHHQKAGIVIMAANGVGTPRLLLNSKSEKYPNGLANSTDLVGRRLMMHPYAAVVGTYDEELESWLGPAGQSLQSMEFYETDKSRGFVRGAKWNLMPTGGPLGMRSGYGGRPVEESFGVNF
;
A
#
# COMPACT_ATOMS: atom_id res chain seq x y z
N MET A 1 -16.14 6.66 1.48
CA MET A 1 -16.31 5.92 0.22
C MET A 1 -15.05 5.14 -0.08
N GLY A 2 -15.14 3.82 -0.15
CA GLY A 2 -13.99 2.91 -0.23
C GLY A 2 -13.59 2.41 1.16
N ALA A 3 -13.47 1.09 1.28
CA ALA A 3 -13.13 0.38 2.50
C ALA A 3 -11.66 -0.04 2.57
N GLY A 4 -10.79 0.64 1.82
CA GLY A 4 -9.34 0.49 1.84
C GLY A 4 -8.68 1.17 3.03
N ALA A 5 -7.34 1.27 3.00
CA ALA A 5 -6.52 1.73 4.13
C ALA A 5 -7.07 2.99 4.84
N SER A 6 -7.22 4.10 4.11
CA SER A 6 -7.68 5.36 4.69
C SER A 6 -9.15 5.35 5.11
N GLY A 7 -10.03 4.70 4.33
CA GLY A 7 -11.46 4.60 4.65
C GLY A 7 -11.72 3.77 5.90
N SER A 8 -10.88 2.77 6.16
CA SER A 8 -10.97 1.92 7.36
C SER A 8 -10.59 2.69 8.62
N VAL A 9 -9.50 3.48 8.56
CA VAL A 9 -9.06 4.36 9.66
C VAL A 9 -10.17 5.37 9.97
N ALA A 10 -10.66 6.08 8.96
CA ALA A 10 -11.74 7.05 9.15
C ALA A 10 -13.01 6.41 9.74
N ALA A 11 -13.39 5.21 9.27
CA ALA A 11 -14.56 4.51 9.78
C ALA A 11 -14.38 4.09 11.26
N LYS A 12 -13.23 3.52 11.62
CA LYS A 12 -12.88 3.17 13.01
C LYS A 12 -12.97 4.41 13.90
N GLU A 13 -12.20 5.45 13.59
CA GLU A 13 -12.09 6.62 14.45
C GLU A 13 -13.42 7.35 14.62
N LEU A 14 -14.19 7.53 13.54
CA LEU A 14 -15.48 8.20 13.63
C LEU A 14 -16.51 7.36 14.41
N SER A 15 -16.61 6.06 14.14
CA SER A 15 -17.60 5.21 14.83
C SER A 15 -17.28 5.05 16.31
N VAL A 16 -16.02 4.86 16.69
CA VAL A 16 -15.60 4.78 18.09
C VAL A 16 -15.91 6.09 18.84
N ASN A 17 -15.84 7.22 18.17
CA ASN A 17 -16.19 8.53 18.72
C ASN A 17 -17.69 8.89 18.57
N GLY A 18 -18.55 7.91 18.29
CA GLY A 18 -20.01 8.05 18.36
C GLY A 18 -20.67 8.63 17.10
N PHE A 19 -19.94 8.80 16.00
CA PHE A 19 -20.53 9.21 14.73
C PHE A 19 -21.24 8.03 14.05
N GLN A 20 -22.38 8.31 13.41
CA GLN A 20 -23.03 7.35 12.52
C GLN A 20 -22.28 7.29 11.19
N VAL A 21 -21.66 6.15 10.90
CA VAL A 21 -20.83 5.97 9.70
C VAL A 21 -21.44 4.93 8.79
N VAL A 22 -21.56 5.27 7.51
CA VAL A 22 -21.81 4.32 6.41
C VAL A 22 -20.63 4.35 5.46
N CYS A 23 -20.05 3.18 5.17
CA CYS A 23 -19.01 3.02 4.18
C CYS A 23 -19.52 2.19 3.00
N LEU A 24 -19.40 2.75 1.79
CA LEU A 24 -19.73 2.08 0.54
C LEU A 24 -18.45 1.50 -0.07
N GLU A 25 -18.44 0.19 -0.34
CA GLU A 25 -17.34 -0.55 -0.96
C GLU A 25 -17.85 -1.33 -2.18
N GLN A 26 -17.18 -1.18 -3.33
CA GLN A 26 -17.56 -1.89 -4.56
C GLN A 26 -17.15 -3.37 -4.55
N GLY A 27 -16.15 -3.70 -3.75
CA GLY A 27 -15.65 -5.03 -3.45
C GLY A 27 -16.49 -5.80 -2.43
N ASP A 28 -15.95 -6.95 -2.05
CA ASP A 28 -16.44 -7.75 -0.93
C ASP A 28 -15.33 -8.00 0.09
N TRP A 29 -15.67 -8.69 1.18
CA TRP A 29 -14.68 -9.35 2.01
C TRP A 29 -13.99 -10.47 1.25
N THR A 30 -12.67 -10.58 1.41
CA THR A 30 -11.89 -11.68 0.85
C THR A 30 -11.76 -12.78 1.90
N PRO A 31 -12.35 -13.98 1.70
CA PRO A 31 -12.22 -15.06 2.66
C PRO A 31 -10.76 -15.52 2.80
N ALA A 32 -10.32 -15.75 4.04
CA ALA A 32 -8.95 -16.21 4.29
C ALA A 32 -8.64 -17.55 3.58
N SER A 33 -9.66 -18.41 3.42
CA SER A 33 -9.57 -19.70 2.70
C SER A 33 -9.26 -19.55 1.20
N ASP A 34 -9.52 -18.37 0.62
CA ASP A 34 -9.30 -18.14 -0.81
C ASP A 34 -7.86 -17.78 -1.10
N PHE A 35 -7.14 -17.21 -0.13
CA PHE A 35 -5.72 -16.94 -0.23
C PHE A 35 -4.98 -18.23 -0.58
N ALA A 36 -3.99 -18.09 -1.46
CA ALA A 36 -3.32 -19.23 -2.05
C ALA A 36 -1.90 -19.42 -1.52
N GLY A 37 -1.40 -18.54 -0.65
CA GLY A 37 0.02 -18.54 -0.24
C GLY A 37 0.52 -19.83 0.41
N ASP A 38 -0.38 -20.70 0.88
CA ASP A 38 -0.12 -22.01 1.46
C ASP A 38 -0.41 -23.18 0.49
N LYS A 39 -0.79 -22.88 -0.76
CA LYS A 39 -1.16 -23.85 -1.81
C LYS A 39 -0.08 -23.94 -2.87
N ALA A 40 0.07 -25.09 -3.51
CA ALA A 40 1.14 -25.32 -4.51
C ALA A 40 1.00 -24.41 -5.74
N GLU A 41 -0.22 -24.02 -6.09
CA GLU A 41 -0.53 -23.20 -7.26
C GLU A 41 -0.38 -21.68 -7.05
N TRP A 42 0.09 -21.22 -5.88
CA TRP A 42 0.08 -19.81 -5.48
C TRP A 42 0.71 -18.86 -6.51
N GLU A 43 1.84 -19.27 -7.12
CA GLU A 43 2.51 -18.46 -8.12
C GLU A 43 1.70 -18.33 -9.42
N LEU A 44 0.98 -19.38 -9.80
CA LEU A 44 0.13 -19.38 -11.00
C LEU A 44 -1.08 -18.47 -10.80
N VAL A 45 -1.70 -18.52 -9.62
CA VAL A 45 -2.88 -17.67 -9.34
C VAL A 45 -2.49 -16.22 -9.05
N LYS A 46 -1.27 -15.95 -8.58
CA LYS A 46 -0.67 -14.61 -8.51
C LYS A 46 -0.63 -13.92 -9.89
N GLN A 47 -0.41 -14.68 -10.96
CA GLN A 47 -0.41 -14.16 -12.33
C GLN A 47 -1.82 -13.99 -12.94
N LYS A 48 -2.88 -14.30 -12.17
CA LYS A 48 -4.27 -14.29 -12.62
C LYS A 48 -5.17 -13.58 -11.60
N LYS A 49 -6.01 -14.31 -10.88
CA LYS A 49 -7.01 -13.77 -9.95
C LYS A 49 -6.45 -12.98 -8.76
N TRP A 50 -5.17 -13.15 -8.44
CA TRP A 50 -4.47 -12.39 -7.39
C TRP A 50 -3.46 -11.37 -7.96
N HIS A 51 -3.51 -11.11 -9.27
CA HIS A 51 -2.61 -10.15 -9.89
C HIS A 51 -2.90 -8.73 -9.35
N PRO A 52 -1.89 -7.91 -9.03
CA PRO A 52 -2.11 -6.58 -8.45
C PRO A 52 -2.63 -5.55 -9.48
N ASN A 53 -2.35 -5.74 -10.78
CA ASN A 53 -2.94 -4.93 -11.85
C ASN A 53 -4.41 -5.36 -12.11
N PRO A 54 -5.40 -4.46 -11.94
CA PRO A 54 -6.81 -4.77 -12.15
C PRO A 54 -7.14 -5.19 -13.59
N ASN A 55 -6.40 -4.70 -14.59
CA ASN A 55 -6.61 -5.06 -16.00
C ASN A 55 -6.27 -6.53 -16.29
N VAL A 56 -5.33 -7.12 -15.52
CA VAL A 56 -4.94 -8.52 -15.65
C VAL A 56 -5.83 -9.41 -14.78
N ARG A 57 -6.12 -8.96 -13.56
CA ARG A 57 -6.95 -9.69 -12.61
C ARG A 57 -8.39 -9.85 -13.10
N GLY A 58 -8.97 -8.79 -13.66
CA GLY A 58 -10.30 -8.80 -14.27
C GLY A 58 -11.41 -9.25 -13.32
N GLY A 59 -11.29 -8.97 -12.03
CA GLY A 59 -12.30 -9.37 -11.03
C GLY A 59 -13.62 -8.60 -11.18
N PRO A 60 -14.74 -9.10 -10.62
CA PRO A 60 -16.05 -8.43 -10.73
C PRO A 60 -16.08 -6.99 -10.19
N SER A 61 -15.27 -6.72 -9.16
CA SER A 61 -15.15 -5.40 -8.55
C SER A 61 -14.05 -4.54 -9.18
N ASP A 62 -13.32 -5.06 -10.16
CA ASP A 62 -12.34 -4.28 -10.91
C ASP A 62 -13.01 -3.39 -11.96
N TYR A 63 -12.21 -2.45 -12.45
CA TYR A 63 -12.55 -1.57 -13.56
C TYR A 63 -11.31 -1.39 -14.43
N PRO A 64 -11.50 -1.22 -15.76
CA PRO A 64 -10.38 -1.01 -16.66
C PRO A 64 -9.68 0.32 -16.35
N VAL A 65 -8.36 0.30 -16.38
CA VAL A 65 -7.51 1.49 -16.25
C VAL A 65 -6.70 1.62 -17.54
N ASN A 66 -6.80 2.75 -18.23
CA ASN A 66 -5.95 3.00 -19.39
C ASN A 66 -4.51 3.25 -18.92
N THR A 67 -3.58 2.44 -19.44
CA THR A 67 -2.15 2.53 -19.15
C THR A 67 -1.30 2.52 -20.43
N ASP A 68 -1.90 2.82 -21.59
CA ASP A 68 -1.25 2.72 -22.90
C ASP A 68 -0.04 3.68 -23.03
N GLU A 69 -0.11 4.81 -22.33
CA GLU A 69 0.95 5.84 -22.27
C GLU A 69 1.68 5.85 -20.92
N SER A 70 1.56 4.79 -20.11
CA SER A 70 2.19 4.71 -18.79
C SER A 70 3.23 3.59 -18.71
N ASP A 71 4.45 3.95 -18.34
CA ASP A 71 5.52 2.98 -18.06
C ASP A 71 5.27 2.17 -16.78
N VAL A 72 4.41 2.68 -15.89
CA VAL A 72 4.10 2.05 -14.61
C VAL A 72 2.60 1.80 -14.50
N ASN A 73 2.23 0.55 -14.18
CA ASN A 73 0.83 0.16 -14.00
C ASN A 73 0.37 0.42 -12.56
N PRO A 74 -0.82 1.01 -12.33
CA PRO A 74 -1.34 1.17 -10.99
C PRO A 74 -1.72 -0.18 -10.40
N LEU A 75 -1.21 -0.44 -9.20
CA LEU A 75 -1.47 -1.66 -8.46
C LEU A 75 -2.54 -1.39 -7.41
N MET A 76 -3.63 -2.16 -7.45
CA MET A 76 -4.75 -1.95 -6.54
C MET A 76 -5.55 -3.23 -6.31
N TYR A 77 -6.28 -3.27 -5.19
CA TYR A 77 -7.24 -4.33 -4.90
C TYR A 77 -8.57 -3.74 -4.44
N ASN A 78 -9.66 -4.25 -5.02
CA ASN A 78 -11.02 -3.74 -4.84
C ASN A 78 -11.81 -4.70 -3.95
N ALA A 79 -11.65 -4.54 -2.64
CA ALA A 79 -12.21 -5.38 -1.59
C ALA A 79 -12.24 -4.59 -0.28
N VAL A 80 -12.92 -5.11 0.73
CA VAL A 80 -12.78 -4.62 2.10
C VAL A 80 -11.32 -4.81 2.55
N GLY A 81 -10.71 -3.76 3.10
CA GLY A 81 -9.26 -3.70 3.35
C GLY A 81 -8.45 -3.11 2.19
N GLY A 82 -9.02 -3.11 0.97
CA GLY A 82 -8.42 -2.58 -0.24
C GLY A 82 -7.04 -3.19 -0.54
N SER A 83 -6.13 -2.38 -1.07
CA SER A 83 -4.78 -2.83 -1.44
C SER A 83 -3.95 -3.38 -0.27
N THR A 84 -4.31 -3.11 0.99
CA THR A 84 -3.61 -3.70 2.16
C THR A 84 -3.81 -5.21 2.24
N VAL A 85 -4.84 -5.76 1.60
CA VAL A 85 -5.01 -7.22 1.49
C VAL A 85 -3.87 -7.84 0.68
N LEU A 86 -3.44 -7.20 -0.42
CA LEU A 86 -2.45 -7.73 -1.37
C LEU A 86 -1.07 -7.06 -1.34
N TYR A 87 -0.84 -6.01 -0.55
CA TYR A 87 0.48 -5.39 -0.43
C TYR A 87 1.54 -6.32 0.21
N ALA A 88 2.82 -5.95 0.08
CA ALA A 88 3.94 -6.67 0.69
C ALA A 88 4.07 -6.47 2.20
N ALA A 89 3.33 -5.50 2.77
CA ALA A 89 3.46 -5.04 4.16
C ALA A 89 4.81 -4.37 4.51
N HIS A 90 5.45 -3.73 3.53
CA HIS A 90 6.50 -2.73 3.80
C HIS A 90 5.89 -1.57 4.59
N TRP A 91 6.55 -1.16 5.67
CA TRP A 91 6.00 -0.17 6.59
C TRP A 91 6.99 0.95 6.88
N CYS A 92 7.15 1.84 5.91
CA CYS A 92 8.16 2.90 5.94
C CYS A 92 7.55 4.24 6.30
N ARG A 93 8.30 5.07 7.01
CA ARG A 93 7.94 6.47 7.25
C ARG A 93 8.68 7.36 6.24
N PHE A 94 8.13 8.54 5.97
CA PHE A 94 8.89 9.61 5.31
C PHE A 94 9.99 10.12 6.25
N LEU A 95 11.00 10.79 5.70
CA LEU A 95 11.96 11.57 6.47
C LEU A 95 11.54 13.04 6.52
N PRO A 96 12.00 13.82 7.51
CA PRO A 96 11.70 15.25 7.60
C PRO A 96 11.99 16.03 6.31
N SER A 97 13.02 15.62 5.56
CA SER A 97 13.38 16.17 4.26
C SER A 97 12.29 16.06 3.20
N ASP A 98 11.44 15.02 3.25
CA ASP A 98 10.35 14.82 2.30
C ASP A 98 9.22 15.86 2.46
N PHE A 99 9.16 16.55 3.60
CA PHE A 99 8.16 17.57 3.87
C PHE A 99 8.57 18.95 3.33
N GLN A 100 9.84 19.13 2.92
CA GLN A 100 10.43 20.42 2.56
C GLN A 100 11.21 20.38 1.23
N VAL A 101 10.77 19.53 0.29
CA VAL A 101 11.47 19.29 -0.99
C VAL A 101 11.56 20.53 -1.89
N LYS A 102 10.59 21.45 -1.82
CA LYS A 102 10.65 22.70 -2.57
C LYS A 102 11.65 23.66 -1.93
N THR A 103 11.63 23.79 -0.61
CA THR A 103 12.58 24.65 0.12
C THR A 103 14.01 24.15 0.00
N MET A 104 14.25 22.84 0.11
CA MET A 104 15.61 22.29 0.12
C MET A 104 16.20 22.05 -1.27
N ASP A 105 15.37 21.55 -2.19
CA ASP A 105 15.82 21.01 -3.49
C ASP A 105 15.21 21.75 -4.70
N ASP A 106 14.37 22.76 -4.48
CA ASP A 106 13.65 23.54 -5.52
C ASP A 106 12.71 22.70 -6.43
N VAL A 107 12.27 21.53 -5.95
CA VAL A 107 11.37 20.63 -6.69
C VAL A 107 10.04 20.42 -6.00
N ALA A 108 8.99 20.12 -6.77
CA ALA A 108 7.63 19.89 -6.29
C ALA A 108 7.11 21.01 -5.37
N ASP A 109 6.39 20.66 -4.31
CA ASP A 109 5.83 21.59 -3.32
C ASP A 109 6.19 21.10 -1.91
N ASP A 110 6.32 22.03 -0.95
CA ASP A 110 6.44 21.69 0.46
C ASP A 110 5.08 21.29 1.04
N TRP A 111 5.11 20.39 2.01
CA TRP A 111 3.92 20.04 2.76
C TRP A 111 3.54 21.18 3.72
N PRO A 112 2.25 21.44 3.95
CA PRO A 112 1.80 22.47 4.89
C PRO A 112 1.90 22.05 6.37
N PHE A 113 2.57 20.93 6.66
CA PHE A 113 2.82 20.34 7.97
C PHE A 113 4.16 19.60 7.95
N THR A 114 4.69 19.26 9.11
CA THR A 114 6.01 18.62 9.25
C THR A 114 5.90 17.13 9.54
N TYR A 115 7.07 16.46 9.59
CA TYR A 115 7.16 15.08 10.05
C TYR A 115 6.63 14.92 11.48
N GLU A 116 6.96 15.87 12.35
CA GLU A 116 6.58 15.87 13.78
C GLU A 116 5.07 16.02 13.96
N ASP A 117 4.39 16.76 13.08
CA ASP A 117 2.92 16.85 13.07
C ASP A 117 2.28 15.48 12.79
N LEU A 118 2.93 14.63 11.98
CA LEU A 118 2.47 13.28 11.65
C LEU A 118 2.95 12.18 12.62
N LEU A 119 3.99 12.45 13.42
CA LEU A 119 4.62 11.45 14.28
C LEU A 119 3.62 10.73 15.20
N PRO A 120 2.70 11.41 15.91
CA PRO A 120 1.72 10.72 16.75
C PRO A 120 0.84 9.74 15.98
N PHE A 121 0.46 10.08 14.74
CA PHE A 121 -0.37 9.24 13.88
C PHE A 121 0.42 8.07 13.29
N TYR A 122 1.71 8.25 12.97
CA TYR A 122 2.59 7.14 12.59
C TYR A 122 2.69 6.10 13.72
N GLU A 123 2.89 6.55 14.95
CA GLU A 123 3.00 5.66 16.11
C GLU A 123 1.69 4.95 16.44
N GLU A 124 0.56 5.64 16.28
CA GLU A 124 -0.76 5.04 16.44
C GLU A 124 -1.00 3.96 15.40
N LEU A 125 -0.73 4.25 14.12
CA LEU A 125 -0.86 3.24 13.07
C LEU A 125 0.11 2.08 13.24
N ASP A 126 1.31 2.30 13.77
CA ASP A 126 2.22 1.20 14.11
C ASP A 126 1.60 0.23 15.11
N ARG A 127 0.93 0.76 16.13
CA ARG A 127 0.22 -0.04 17.13
C ARG A 127 -0.98 -0.75 16.53
N ASP A 128 -1.81 -0.07 15.75
CA ASP A 128 -3.00 -0.65 15.13
C ASP A 128 -2.65 -1.76 14.13
N MET A 129 -1.60 -1.51 13.33
CA MET A 129 -1.11 -2.46 12.32
C MET A 129 -0.18 -3.52 12.93
N GLY A 130 0.19 -3.42 14.21
CA GLY A 130 1.12 -4.33 14.89
C GLY A 130 2.41 -4.48 14.10
N THR A 131 3.07 -3.36 13.84
CA THR A 131 4.31 -3.28 13.07
C THR A 131 5.46 -3.95 13.82
N SER A 132 6.22 -4.79 13.11
CA SER A 132 7.51 -5.30 13.55
C SER A 132 8.63 -4.44 12.99
N GLY A 133 9.63 -4.14 13.81
CA GLY A 133 10.80 -3.39 13.37
C GLY A 133 11.85 -3.27 14.46
N LEU A 134 13.05 -2.84 14.08
CA LEU A 134 14.12 -2.51 15.00
C LEU A 134 14.11 -0.99 15.19
N GLY A 135 13.98 -0.52 16.44
CA GLY A 135 14.08 0.91 16.76
C GLY A 135 15.50 1.44 16.58
N ASP A 136 15.71 2.72 16.86
CA ASP A 136 17.02 3.41 16.83
C ASP A 136 17.73 3.36 15.47
N ASP A 137 16.98 3.28 14.37
CA ASP A 137 17.49 3.44 13.01
C ASP A 137 18.05 4.87 12.86
N THR A 138 19.37 4.97 12.67
CA THR A 138 20.09 6.25 12.60
C THR A 138 19.68 7.16 11.44
N ALA A 139 18.96 6.64 10.45
CA ALA A 139 18.44 7.45 9.36
C ALA A 139 17.19 8.24 9.73
N TYR A 140 16.47 7.86 10.80
CA TYR A 140 15.23 8.50 11.22
C TYR A 140 15.43 9.35 12.48
N PRO A 141 14.57 10.35 12.72
CA PRO A 141 14.56 11.07 13.99
C PRO A 141 14.36 10.13 15.19
N ASP A 142 14.95 10.50 16.33
CA ASP A 142 14.80 9.76 17.59
C ASP A 142 13.33 9.56 17.98
N GLY A 143 13.01 8.43 18.62
CA GLY A 143 11.69 8.17 19.20
C GLY A 143 10.82 7.16 18.43
N ALA A 144 11.25 6.68 17.26
CA ALA A 144 10.53 5.66 16.52
C ALA A 144 10.70 4.24 17.13
N GLY A 145 9.81 3.88 18.06
CA GLY A 145 9.66 2.51 18.55
C GLY A 145 8.62 1.70 17.76
N PHE A 146 8.81 0.38 17.68
CA PHE A 146 7.83 -0.54 17.10
C PHE A 146 7.18 -1.40 18.19
N PRO A 147 5.87 -1.74 18.09
CA PRO A 147 5.21 -2.58 19.09
C PRO A 147 5.74 -4.02 19.13
N LEU A 148 6.38 -4.47 18.05
CA LEU A 148 6.92 -5.81 17.91
C LEU A 148 8.40 -5.79 17.48
N PRO A 149 9.21 -6.78 17.92
CA PRO A 149 10.60 -6.91 17.48
C PRO A 149 10.67 -7.19 15.97
N PRO A 150 11.81 -6.93 15.30
CA PRO A 150 11.95 -7.12 13.87
C PRO A 150 11.76 -8.59 13.46
N LEU A 151 11.34 -8.79 12.22
CA LEU A 151 11.36 -10.12 11.59
C LEU A 151 12.81 -10.54 11.27
N PRO A 152 13.11 -11.85 11.21
CA PRO A 152 14.44 -12.32 10.83
C PRO A 152 14.82 -11.86 9.42
N ILE A 153 16.04 -11.37 9.25
CA ILE A 153 16.56 -10.90 7.96
C ILE A 153 16.99 -12.05 7.02
N GLY A 154 17.11 -13.27 7.55
CA GLY A 154 17.49 -14.47 6.80
C GLY A 154 18.95 -14.47 6.33
N LYS A 155 19.38 -15.58 5.72
CA LYS A 155 20.77 -15.73 5.21
C LYS A 155 21.10 -14.67 4.16
N TYR A 156 20.19 -14.41 3.23
CA TYR A 156 20.36 -13.38 2.20
C TYR A 156 20.46 -11.97 2.80
N GLY A 157 19.73 -11.68 3.88
CA GLY A 157 19.88 -10.44 4.64
C GLY A 157 21.25 -10.32 5.29
N GLU A 158 21.75 -11.38 5.93
CA GLU A 158 23.08 -11.36 6.52
C GLU A 158 24.19 -11.11 5.49
N ILE A 159 24.08 -11.68 4.29
CA ILE A 159 25.02 -11.42 3.19
C ILE A 159 24.97 -9.95 2.75
N ALA A 160 23.76 -9.40 2.54
CA ALA A 160 23.60 -8.01 2.17
C ALA A 160 24.13 -7.05 3.25
N ALA A 161 23.82 -7.31 4.53
CA ALA A 161 24.32 -6.55 5.67
C ALA A 161 25.85 -6.56 5.75
N LYS A 162 26.50 -7.72 5.55
CA LYS A 162 27.97 -7.82 5.46
C LYS A 162 28.54 -6.98 4.31
N GLY A 163 27.88 -6.99 3.15
CA GLY A 163 28.25 -6.17 2.00
C GLY A 163 28.17 -4.67 2.30
N MET A 164 27.04 -4.22 2.87
CA MET A 164 26.82 -2.82 3.24
C MET A 164 27.81 -2.37 4.34
N ASN A 165 28.08 -3.21 5.33
CA ASN A 165 29.12 -2.95 6.34
C ASN A 165 30.52 -2.77 5.72
N LYS A 166 30.89 -3.60 4.74
CA LYS A 166 32.19 -3.47 4.04
C LYS A 166 32.31 -2.16 3.27
N LEU A 167 31.19 -1.65 2.74
CA LEU A 167 31.12 -0.39 2.02
C LEU A 167 30.97 0.82 2.95
N GLY A 168 30.72 0.59 4.24
CA GLY A 168 30.41 1.64 5.21
C GLY A 168 29.03 2.27 5.01
N TRP A 169 28.11 1.56 4.35
CA TRP A 169 26.77 2.06 4.05
C TRP A 169 25.79 1.81 5.19
N HIS A 170 24.87 2.76 5.38
CA HIS A 170 23.73 2.59 6.27
C HIS A 170 22.89 1.36 5.89
N TRP A 171 22.47 0.55 6.87
CA TRP A 171 21.43 -0.47 6.69
C TRP A 171 20.72 -0.79 8.00
N TRP A 172 19.45 -1.20 7.92
CA TRP A 172 18.63 -1.59 9.06
C TRP A 172 17.66 -2.73 8.71
N PRO A 173 17.27 -3.61 9.66
CA PRO A 173 16.12 -4.49 9.47
C PRO A 173 14.88 -3.70 9.07
N GLY A 174 14.27 -4.09 7.96
CA GLY A 174 13.14 -3.35 7.40
C GLY A 174 11.90 -3.46 8.31
N PRO A 175 11.21 -2.35 8.62
CA PRO A 175 9.95 -2.42 9.35
C PRO A 175 8.83 -2.98 8.49
N ASN A 176 7.99 -3.84 9.07
CA ASN A 176 6.90 -4.51 8.38
C ASN A 176 5.62 -4.49 9.20
N SER A 177 4.48 -4.28 8.56
CA SER A 177 3.16 -4.48 9.18
C SER A 177 2.79 -5.97 9.16
N ILE A 178 3.64 -6.79 9.77
CA ILE A 178 3.56 -8.24 9.90
C ILE A 178 3.93 -8.58 11.33
N ALA A 179 3.09 -9.38 11.99
CA ALA A 179 3.29 -9.74 13.39
C ALA A 179 4.46 -10.74 13.53
N SER A 180 5.55 -10.35 14.22
CA SER A 180 6.71 -11.23 14.49
C SER A 180 6.48 -12.20 15.64
N ARG A 181 5.51 -11.89 16.50
CA ARG A 181 4.90 -12.74 17.53
C ARG A 181 3.40 -12.48 17.55
N GLU A 182 2.64 -13.25 18.31
CA GLU A 182 1.20 -12.97 18.50
C GLU A 182 0.97 -11.53 18.97
N TYR A 183 -0.02 -10.85 18.35
CA TYR A 183 -0.34 -9.47 18.65
C TYR A 183 -1.82 -9.18 18.38
N GLY A 184 -2.56 -8.85 19.45
CA GLY A 184 -4.01 -8.78 19.40
C GLY A 184 -4.60 -10.13 18.97
N HIS A 185 -5.48 -10.11 17.96
CA HIS A 185 -6.09 -11.33 17.41
C HIS A 185 -5.30 -11.98 16.27
N ARG A 186 -4.09 -11.49 15.96
CA ARG A 186 -3.28 -11.98 14.84
C ARG A 186 -2.15 -12.89 15.34
N PRO A 187 -1.96 -14.08 14.72
CA PRO A 187 -0.87 -14.97 15.08
C PRO A 187 0.47 -14.46 14.54
N ALA A 188 1.56 -15.06 15.01
CA ALA A 188 2.89 -14.82 14.48
C ALA A 188 3.03 -15.26 13.00
N CYS A 189 3.90 -14.59 12.25
CA CYS A 189 4.17 -14.89 10.86
C CYS A 189 4.69 -16.33 10.65
N LEU A 190 4.00 -17.10 9.81
CA LEU A 190 4.42 -18.45 9.40
C LEU A 190 5.41 -18.47 8.22
N ARG A 191 5.81 -17.29 7.71
CA ARG A 191 6.87 -17.12 6.70
C ARG A 191 6.62 -17.78 5.33
N TYR A 192 5.36 -17.82 4.88
CA TYR A 192 4.99 -18.36 3.55
C TYR A 192 5.66 -17.66 2.34
N GLY A 193 6.17 -16.43 2.47
CA GLY A 193 6.79 -15.71 1.35
C GLY A 193 5.83 -15.24 0.24
N ALA A 194 4.52 -15.46 0.39
CA ALA A 194 3.49 -15.18 -0.60
C ALA A 194 2.57 -13.99 -0.25
N CYS A 195 3.07 -13.02 0.54
CA CYS A 195 2.30 -11.90 1.10
C CYS A 195 1.50 -11.11 0.06
N LEU A 196 2.02 -11.03 -1.18
CA LEU A 196 1.39 -10.34 -2.31
C LEU A 196 0.14 -11.03 -2.87
N THR A 197 -0.28 -12.14 -2.28
CA THR A 197 -1.50 -12.89 -2.64
C THR A 197 -2.47 -13.02 -1.45
N GLY A 198 -2.31 -12.15 -0.45
CA GLY A 198 -2.97 -12.27 0.85
C GLY A 198 -2.19 -13.16 1.82
N CYS A 199 -2.65 -13.23 3.07
CA CYS A 199 -2.01 -14.01 4.12
C CYS A 199 -3.00 -15.04 4.69
N PRO A 200 -2.88 -16.33 4.32
CA PRO A 200 -3.75 -17.39 4.85
C PRO A 200 -3.71 -17.49 6.37
N ALA A 201 -2.56 -17.19 6.97
CA ALA A 201 -2.37 -17.24 8.43
C ALA A 201 -2.95 -16.02 9.17
N GLY A 202 -3.29 -14.92 8.49
CA GLY A 202 -3.75 -13.69 9.16
C GLY A 202 -2.66 -12.90 9.93
N ALA A 203 -1.38 -13.25 9.79
CA ALA A 203 -0.28 -12.57 10.47
C ALA A 203 0.09 -11.22 9.84
N LYS A 204 -0.02 -11.11 8.50
CA LYS A 204 0.17 -9.84 7.78
C LYS A 204 -1.03 -8.94 8.08
N ALA A 205 -0.76 -7.76 8.61
CA ALA A 205 -1.81 -6.79 8.85
C ALA A 205 -2.49 -6.40 7.53
N SER A 206 -3.77 -6.13 7.60
CA SER A 206 -4.55 -5.47 6.56
C SER A 206 -5.75 -4.84 7.25
N THR A 207 -6.34 -3.79 6.68
CA THR A 207 -7.32 -2.99 7.43
C THR A 207 -8.67 -3.69 7.60
N ASP A 208 -8.94 -4.74 6.80
CA ASP A 208 -10.01 -5.73 7.02
C ASP A 208 -9.82 -6.54 8.31
N LEU A 209 -8.58 -6.74 8.76
CA LEU A 209 -8.27 -7.46 10.00
C LEU A 209 -8.06 -6.53 11.21
N THR A 210 -7.58 -5.32 10.99
CA THR A 210 -7.11 -4.42 12.07
C THR A 210 -8.12 -3.34 12.44
N HIS A 211 -8.80 -2.74 11.45
CA HIS A 211 -9.65 -1.57 11.67
C HIS A 211 -11.13 -1.90 11.52
N TRP A 212 -11.51 -2.64 10.48
CA TRP A 212 -12.91 -2.95 10.21
C TRP A 212 -13.62 -3.70 11.34
N PRO A 213 -13.01 -4.69 12.03
CA PRO A 213 -13.66 -5.34 13.15
C PRO A 213 -14.06 -4.35 14.26
N GLN A 214 -13.15 -3.43 14.60
CA GLN A 214 -13.40 -2.39 15.61
C GLN A 214 -14.45 -1.38 15.14
N ALA A 215 -14.40 -0.97 13.87
CA ALA A 215 -15.39 -0.05 13.30
C ALA A 215 -16.81 -0.65 13.33
N LEU A 216 -16.94 -1.93 12.95
CA LEU A 216 -18.23 -2.65 12.97
C LEU A 216 -18.75 -2.85 14.39
N GLU A 217 -17.88 -3.20 15.35
CA GLU A 217 -18.23 -3.30 16.76
C GLU A 217 -18.74 -1.96 17.32
N ALA A 218 -18.13 -0.85 16.89
CA ALA A 218 -18.55 0.51 17.21
C ALA A 218 -19.79 0.99 16.43
N GLY A 219 -20.38 0.15 15.58
CA GLY A 219 -21.64 0.44 14.88
C GLY A 219 -21.51 1.05 13.49
N ALA A 220 -20.32 1.06 12.89
CA ALA A 220 -20.18 1.39 11.47
C ALA A 220 -21.00 0.45 10.59
N GLN A 221 -21.64 0.99 9.55
CA GLN A 221 -22.34 0.19 8.55
C GLN A 221 -21.48 0.08 7.30
N LEU A 222 -21.12 -1.15 6.92
CA LEU A 222 -20.38 -1.43 5.70
C LEU A 222 -21.31 -2.03 4.64
N VAL A 223 -21.45 -1.36 3.51
CA VAL A 223 -22.23 -1.82 2.36
C VAL A 223 -21.27 -2.27 1.28
N THR A 224 -21.15 -3.59 1.11
CA THR A 224 -20.32 -4.21 0.05
C THR A 224 -21.09 -4.34 -1.25
N GLY A 225 -20.38 -4.54 -2.37
CA GLY A 225 -20.98 -4.54 -3.70
C GLY A 225 -21.61 -3.21 -4.11
N ALA A 226 -21.30 -2.12 -3.41
CA ALA A 226 -21.83 -0.78 -3.63
C ALA A 226 -20.86 0.03 -4.49
N ARG A 227 -21.07 0.02 -5.81
CA ARG A 227 -20.26 0.82 -6.74
C ARG A 227 -20.81 2.24 -6.78
N VAL A 228 -20.13 3.17 -6.11
CA VAL A 228 -20.47 4.59 -6.17
C VAL A 228 -20.34 5.08 -7.62
N ARG A 229 -21.41 5.74 -8.09
CA ARG A 229 -21.50 6.37 -9.41
C ARG A 229 -21.16 7.85 -9.32
N GLU A 230 -21.71 8.54 -8.33
CA GLU A 230 -21.67 10.00 -8.21
C GLU A 230 -21.80 10.44 -6.74
N ILE A 231 -21.10 11.53 -6.40
CA ILE A 231 -21.29 12.29 -5.17
C ILE A 231 -22.33 13.36 -5.44
N THR A 232 -23.42 13.35 -4.68
CA THR A 232 -24.50 14.32 -4.84
C THR A 232 -24.23 15.57 -4.01
N VAL A 233 -24.75 16.72 -4.47
CA VAL A 233 -24.66 18.01 -3.79
C VAL A 233 -26.03 18.61 -3.52
N ASP A 234 -26.13 19.48 -2.53
CA ASP A 234 -27.32 20.29 -2.25
C ASP A 234 -27.38 21.57 -3.11
N GLU A 235 -28.42 22.38 -2.87
CA GLU A 235 -28.62 23.67 -3.55
C GLU A 235 -27.49 24.68 -3.29
N ASN A 236 -26.71 24.52 -2.22
CA ASN A 236 -25.55 25.35 -1.90
C ASN A 236 -24.28 24.82 -2.57
N GLY A 237 -24.28 23.59 -3.10
CA GLY A 237 -23.12 22.93 -3.70
C GLY A 237 -22.34 22.10 -2.69
N LEU A 238 -22.86 21.90 -1.48
CA LEU A 238 -22.23 21.05 -0.47
C LEU A 238 -22.57 19.60 -0.73
N ALA A 239 -21.59 18.71 -0.60
CA ALA A 239 -21.81 17.28 -0.72
C ALA A 239 -22.83 16.80 0.33
N ASN A 240 -23.88 16.11 -0.09
CA ASN A 240 -24.99 15.68 0.77
C ASN A 240 -25.25 14.16 0.74
N GLY A 241 -24.41 13.41 0.02
CA GLY A 241 -24.58 11.97 -0.12
C GLY A 241 -23.92 11.41 -1.37
N ALA A 242 -24.40 10.25 -1.78
CA ALA A 242 -23.88 9.51 -2.91
C ALA A 242 -24.95 8.65 -3.56
N THR A 243 -24.88 8.55 -4.88
CA THR A 243 -25.63 7.55 -5.64
C THR A 243 -24.70 6.38 -5.94
N TYR A 244 -25.13 5.16 -5.62
CA TYR A 244 -24.39 3.94 -5.91
C TYR A 244 -25.28 2.88 -6.57
N ILE A 245 -24.63 1.98 -7.29
CA ILE A 245 -25.27 0.85 -7.96
C ILE A 245 -24.85 -0.43 -7.22
N ASP A 246 -25.83 -1.25 -6.85
CA ASP A 246 -25.57 -2.57 -6.24
C ASP A 246 -25.19 -3.63 -7.30
N ARG A 247 -25.00 -4.88 -6.86
CA ARG A 247 -24.60 -5.98 -7.76
C ARG A 247 -25.72 -6.40 -8.72
N GLU A 248 -26.95 -6.14 -8.34
CA GLU A 248 -28.16 -6.39 -9.11
C GLU A 248 -28.42 -5.29 -10.15
N GLY A 249 -27.60 -4.23 -10.17
CA GLY A 249 -27.74 -3.11 -11.08
C GLY A 249 -28.77 -2.07 -10.64
N LYS A 250 -29.28 -2.17 -9.40
CA LYS A 250 -30.23 -1.22 -8.85
C LYS A 250 -29.52 -0.01 -8.27
N GLU A 251 -30.07 1.16 -8.55
CA GLU A 251 -29.58 2.44 -8.04
C GLU A 251 -30.13 2.72 -6.64
N HIS A 252 -29.25 3.21 -5.77
CA HIS A 252 -29.55 3.60 -4.39
C HIS A 252 -28.93 4.96 -4.10
N HIS A 253 -29.53 5.68 -3.17
CA HIS A 253 -29.03 6.96 -2.70
C HIS A 253 -28.76 6.91 -1.19
N GLN A 254 -27.51 7.09 -0.81
CA GLN A 254 -27.07 7.18 0.59
C GLN A 254 -26.85 8.64 0.95
N LYS A 255 -27.72 9.20 1.79
CA LYS A 255 -27.55 10.55 2.35
C LYS A 255 -26.43 10.56 3.39
N ALA A 256 -25.69 11.66 3.45
CA ALA A 256 -24.66 11.90 4.46
C ALA A 256 -24.48 13.39 4.70
N GLY A 257 -24.25 13.79 5.95
CA GLY A 257 -23.89 15.18 6.27
C GLY A 257 -22.43 15.51 5.94
N ILE A 258 -21.58 14.49 5.86
CA ILE A 258 -20.15 14.59 5.52
C ILE A 258 -19.81 13.43 4.59
N VAL A 259 -19.08 13.71 3.51
CA VAL A 259 -18.59 12.69 2.57
C VAL A 259 -17.07 12.65 2.64
N ILE A 260 -16.53 11.48 3.01
CA ILE A 260 -15.07 11.22 3.02
C ILE A 260 -14.71 10.34 1.83
N MET A 261 -13.78 10.83 1.00
CA MET A 261 -13.27 10.09 -0.16
C MET A 261 -12.07 9.23 0.22
N ALA A 262 -12.15 7.93 -0.05
CA ALA A 262 -11.10 6.95 0.24
C ALA A 262 -11.00 5.87 -0.85
N ALA A 263 -11.24 6.26 -2.11
CA ALA A 263 -11.33 5.35 -3.25
C ALA A 263 -9.97 5.16 -3.98
N ASN A 264 -8.85 5.21 -3.25
CA ASN A 264 -7.47 5.16 -3.77
C ASN A 264 -7.07 6.32 -4.73
N GLY A 265 -5.80 6.35 -5.16
CA GLY A 265 -5.23 7.42 -6.00
C GLY A 265 -5.77 7.51 -7.42
N VAL A 266 -6.47 6.48 -7.91
CA VAL A 266 -7.14 6.45 -9.23
C VAL A 266 -8.65 6.62 -9.07
N GLY A 267 -9.28 5.88 -8.15
CA GLY A 267 -10.72 5.90 -7.98
C GLY A 267 -11.25 7.19 -7.38
N THR A 268 -10.50 7.85 -6.48
CA THR A 268 -10.90 9.14 -5.89
C THR A 268 -11.02 10.25 -6.94
N PRO A 269 -9.96 10.58 -7.72
CA PRO A 269 -10.09 11.61 -8.74
C PRO A 269 -11.11 11.22 -9.82
N ARG A 270 -11.20 9.95 -10.22
CA ARG A 270 -12.23 9.47 -11.16
C ARG A 270 -13.64 9.81 -10.66
N LEU A 271 -13.96 9.51 -9.39
CA LEU A 271 -15.29 9.78 -8.83
C LEU A 271 -15.58 11.28 -8.75
N LEU A 272 -14.59 12.09 -8.32
CA LEU A 272 -14.74 13.54 -8.25
C LEU A 272 -14.98 14.15 -9.64
N LEU A 273 -14.21 13.75 -10.65
CA LEU A 273 -14.35 14.21 -12.04
C LEU A 273 -15.67 13.79 -12.69
N ASN A 274 -16.19 12.61 -12.33
CA ASN A 274 -17.49 12.12 -12.80
C ASN A 274 -18.68 12.75 -12.08
N SER A 275 -18.47 13.32 -10.88
CA SER A 275 -19.53 13.96 -10.09
C SER A 275 -19.73 15.40 -10.57
N LYS A 276 -20.49 15.57 -11.64
CA LYS A 276 -20.74 16.87 -12.28
C LYS A 276 -22.12 17.40 -11.92
N SER A 277 -22.21 18.71 -11.74
CA SER A 277 -23.48 19.42 -11.55
C SER A 277 -23.43 20.78 -12.24
N GLU A 278 -24.53 21.53 -12.24
CA GLU A 278 -24.54 22.90 -12.76
C GLU A 278 -23.47 23.79 -12.11
N LYS A 279 -23.18 23.60 -10.81
CA LYS A 279 -22.12 24.32 -10.09
C LYS A 279 -20.72 23.75 -10.33
N TYR A 280 -20.61 22.48 -10.70
CA TYR A 280 -19.35 21.76 -10.88
C TYR A 280 -19.30 21.09 -12.27
N PRO A 281 -19.31 21.85 -13.38
CA PRO A 281 -19.35 21.28 -14.73
C PRO A 281 -18.10 20.46 -15.09
N ASN A 282 -16.98 20.75 -14.42
CA ASN A 282 -15.68 20.08 -14.62
C ASN A 282 -15.37 19.04 -13.52
N GLY A 283 -16.37 18.64 -12.73
CA GLY A 283 -16.24 17.70 -11.61
C GLY A 283 -16.19 18.40 -10.25
N LEU A 284 -16.68 17.70 -9.23
CA LEU A 284 -16.71 18.16 -7.85
C LEU A 284 -15.28 18.39 -7.33
N ALA A 285 -15.09 19.48 -6.58
CA ALA A 285 -13.80 19.91 -6.03
C ALA A 285 -12.70 20.22 -7.06
N ASN A 286 -13.05 20.38 -8.35
CA ASN A 286 -12.08 20.60 -9.43
C ASN A 286 -12.01 22.06 -9.91
N SER A 287 -12.12 23.04 -9.01
CA SER A 287 -12.04 24.46 -9.38
C SER A 287 -10.65 24.92 -9.83
N THR A 288 -9.60 24.20 -9.42
CA THR A 288 -8.19 24.47 -9.76
C THR A 288 -7.65 23.58 -10.87
N ASP A 289 -8.50 22.72 -11.45
CA ASP A 289 -8.11 21.70 -12.44
C ASP A 289 -7.02 20.72 -11.95
N LEU A 290 -6.81 20.61 -10.63
CA LEU A 290 -5.80 19.71 -10.05
C LEU A 290 -6.32 18.29 -9.80
N VAL A 291 -7.63 18.04 -9.80
CA VAL A 291 -8.18 16.71 -9.53
C VAL A 291 -7.76 15.75 -10.65
N GLY A 292 -7.05 14.69 -10.28
CA GLY A 292 -6.52 13.71 -11.23
C GLY A 292 -5.18 14.11 -11.87
N ARG A 293 -4.65 15.30 -11.57
CA ARG A 293 -3.30 15.70 -11.95
C ARG A 293 -2.29 15.34 -10.86
N ARG A 294 -1.00 15.46 -11.20
CA ARG A 294 0.13 15.20 -10.30
C ARG A 294 0.13 13.76 -9.73
N LEU A 295 -0.38 12.80 -10.51
CA LEU A 295 -0.26 11.39 -10.18
C LEU A 295 1.23 11.05 -10.09
N MET A 296 1.66 10.61 -8.91
CA MET A 296 3.00 10.12 -8.67
C MET A 296 2.96 8.62 -8.44
N MET A 297 3.92 7.93 -9.02
CA MET A 297 4.17 6.51 -8.83
C MET A 297 5.63 6.33 -8.40
N HIS A 298 5.96 5.20 -7.81
CA HIS A 298 7.34 4.85 -7.47
C HIS A 298 7.92 3.97 -8.58
N PRO A 299 8.59 4.53 -9.60
CA PRO A 299 9.42 3.72 -10.47
C PRO A 299 10.51 3.08 -9.61
N TYR A 300 10.70 1.78 -9.73
CA TYR A 300 11.76 1.06 -9.03
C TYR A 300 12.53 0.21 -10.02
N ALA A 301 13.82 0.04 -9.73
CA ALA A 301 14.67 -0.94 -10.37
C ALA A 301 14.91 -2.10 -9.39
N ALA A 302 15.07 -3.30 -9.92
CA ALA A 302 15.45 -4.46 -9.14
C ALA A 302 16.78 -5.00 -9.66
N VAL A 303 17.65 -5.38 -8.72
CA VAL A 303 18.92 -6.07 -9.00
C VAL A 303 18.87 -7.42 -8.32
N VAL A 304 19.22 -8.46 -9.06
CA VAL A 304 19.28 -9.84 -8.55
C VAL A 304 20.74 -10.28 -8.58
N GLY A 305 21.24 -10.76 -7.45
CA GLY A 305 22.53 -11.44 -7.36
C GLY A 305 22.35 -12.95 -7.33
N THR A 306 23.22 -13.67 -8.03
CA THR A 306 23.36 -15.12 -7.95
C THR A 306 24.51 -15.49 -7.02
N TYR A 307 24.32 -16.56 -6.26
CA TYR A 307 25.29 -17.04 -5.28
C TYR A 307 25.39 -18.56 -5.39
N ASP A 308 26.60 -19.11 -5.19
CA ASP A 308 26.80 -20.56 -5.16
C ASP A 308 26.17 -21.21 -3.91
N GLU A 309 26.03 -20.43 -2.84
CA GLU A 309 25.41 -20.86 -1.59
C GLU A 309 23.87 -20.75 -1.65
N GLU A 310 23.16 -21.75 -1.12
CA GLU A 310 21.70 -21.67 -0.95
C GLU A 310 21.34 -20.71 0.19
N LEU A 311 20.86 -19.53 -0.19
CA LEU A 311 20.51 -18.44 0.72
C LEU A 311 19.07 -18.51 1.24
N GLU A 312 18.27 -19.50 0.84
CA GLU A 312 16.86 -19.63 1.20
C GLU A 312 16.07 -18.34 0.86
N SER A 313 16.41 -17.71 -0.26
CA SER A 313 15.88 -16.39 -0.64
C SER A 313 14.38 -16.39 -0.97
N TRP A 314 13.75 -17.55 -0.97
CA TRP A 314 12.31 -17.75 -1.10
C TRP A 314 11.58 -17.76 0.26
N LEU A 315 12.30 -17.92 1.38
CA LEU A 315 11.72 -18.07 2.71
C LEU A 315 11.48 -16.71 3.38
N GLY A 316 10.20 -16.46 3.70
CA GLY A 316 9.79 -15.57 4.78
C GLY A 316 10.09 -14.08 4.59
N PRO A 317 9.36 -13.27 5.38
CA PRO A 317 8.23 -12.51 4.83
C PRO A 317 8.55 -11.83 3.48
N ALA A 318 7.59 -11.79 2.56
CA ALA A 318 7.78 -11.07 1.30
C ALA A 318 7.95 -9.55 1.46
N GLY A 319 7.80 -9.03 2.68
CA GLY A 319 8.01 -7.63 3.02
C GLY A 319 9.45 -7.18 2.79
N GLN A 320 9.96 -6.29 3.63
CA GLN A 320 11.35 -5.80 3.51
C GLN A 320 12.18 -6.42 4.62
N SER A 321 13.15 -7.25 4.24
CA SER A 321 14.05 -7.89 5.21
C SER A 321 15.10 -6.89 5.70
N LEU A 322 15.59 -6.06 4.79
CA LEU A 322 16.51 -4.96 5.08
C LEU A 322 16.09 -3.70 4.32
N GLN A 323 16.47 -2.54 4.85
CA GLN A 323 16.45 -1.25 4.17
C GLN A 323 17.79 -0.54 4.29
N SER A 324 18.09 0.33 3.34
CA SER A 324 19.20 1.27 3.38
C SER A 324 18.75 2.65 2.93
N MET A 325 19.16 3.66 3.68
CA MET A 325 18.90 5.08 3.46
C MET A 325 20.18 5.81 3.01
N GLU A 326 21.25 5.08 2.71
CA GLU A 326 22.57 5.61 2.30
C GLU A 326 22.46 6.64 1.16
N PHE A 327 21.56 6.35 0.22
CA PHE A 327 21.35 7.16 -0.96
C PHE A 327 20.08 7.99 -0.92
N TYR A 328 19.42 8.12 0.23
CA TYR A 328 18.09 8.73 0.34
C TYR A 328 18.11 10.25 0.16
N GLU A 329 19.01 10.92 0.87
CA GLU A 329 19.11 12.38 0.85
C GLU A 329 19.80 12.90 -0.40
N THR A 330 19.50 14.16 -0.73
CA THR A 330 20.13 14.85 -1.85
C THR A 330 21.64 14.93 -1.68
N ASP A 331 22.36 14.42 -2.67
CA ASP A 331 23.80 14.58 -2.83
C ASP A 331 24.07 15.23 -4.19
N LYS A 332 24.33 16.54 -4.17
CA LYS A 332 24.51 17.35 -5.38
C LYS A 332 25.69 16.87 -6.26
N SER A 333 26.62 16.08 -5.72
CA SER A 333 27.72 15.51 -6.51
C SER A 333 27.24 14.46 -7.53
N ARG A 334 26.04 13.89 -7.34
CA ARG A 334 25.44 12.88 -8.23
C ARG A 334 24.76 13.46 -9.46
N GLY A 335 24.62 14.80 -9.52
CA GLY A 335 24.03 15.50 -10.66
C GLY A 335 22.50 15.50 -10.71
N PHE A 336 21.82 15.06 -9.64
CA PHE A 336 20.38 15.16 -9.46
C PHE A 336 20.03 15.44 -8.00
N VAL A 337 18.80 15.91 -7.75
CA VAL A 337 18.26 16.13 -6.40
C VAL A 337 17.37 14.97 -5.99
N ARG A 338 17.15 14.84 -4.68
CA ARG A 338 16.59 13.65 -4.04
C ARG A 338 17.49 12.43 -4.24
N GLY A 339 17.02 11.31 -3.71
CA GLY A 339 17.77 10.08 -3.70
C GLY A 339 16.89 8.85 -3.88
N ALA A 340 17.44 7.72 -3.49
CA ALA A 340 16.76 6.44 -3.55
C ALA A 340 16.88 5.72 -2.20
N LYS A 341 15.76 5.17 -1.76
CA LYS A 341 15.75 4.13 -0.73
C LYS A 341 16.06 2.80 -1.38
N TRP A 342 16.93 2.00 -0.75
CA TRP A 342 17.15 0.61 -1.15
C TRP A 342 16.46 -0.31 -0.16
N ASN A 343 15.84 -1.37 -0.65
CA ASN A 343 15.24 -2.40 0.18
C ASN A 343 15.60 -3.78 -0.37
N LEU A 344 15.72 -4.74 0.56
CA LEU A 344 15.95 -6.13 0.24
C LEU A 344 14.66 -6.91 0.44
N MET A 345 14.29 -7.69 -0.57
CA MET A 345 13.13 -8.59 -0.55
C MET A 345 13.59 -10.01 -0.87
N PRO A 346 12.86 -11.02 -0.42
CA PRO A 346 13.03 -12.37 -0.94
C PRO A 346 12.77 -12.38 -2.45
N THR A 347 13.48 -13.25 -3.17
CA THR A 347 13.32 -13.43 -4.63
C THR A 347 11.95 -14.02 -4.98
N GLY A 348 11.28 -14.65 -4.02
CA GLY A 348 10.05 -15.41 -4.25
C GLY A 348 10.34 -16.75 -4.94
N GLY A 349 9.29 -17.38 -5.47
CA GLY A 349 9.40 -18.65 -6.19
C GLY A 349 9.90 -18.50 -7.64
N PRO A 350 10.19 -19.63 -8.30
CA PRO A 350 10.79 -19.66 -9.64
C PRO A 350 9.91 -19.03 -10.71
N LEU A 351 8.57 -19.14 -10.62
CA LEU A 351 7.67 -18.52 -11.58
C LEU A 351 7.62 -17.01 -11.41
N GLY A 352 7.67 -16.51 -10.17
CA GLY A 352 7.80 -15.09 -9.85
C GLY A 352 9.05 -14.49 -10.48
N MET A 353 10.20 -15.12 -10.24
CA MET A 353 11.48 -14.74 -10.85
C MET A 353 11.40 -14.74 -12.37
N ARG A 354 10.86 -15.81 -12.98
CA ARG A 354 10.68 -15.84 -14.44
C ARG A 354 9.70 -14.78 -14.94
N SER A 355 8.64 -14.45 -14.22
CA SER A 355 7.64 -13.48 -14.70
C SER A 355 8.13 -12.02 -14.69
N GLY A 356 9.05 -11.68 -13.78
CA GLY A 356 9.64 -10.35 -13.71
C GLY A 356 10.75 -10.11 -14.75
N TYR A 357 11.40 -11.19 -15.21
CA TYR A 357 12.60 -11.12 -16.08
C TYR A 357 12.51 -11.97 -17.35
N GLY A 358 11.39 -12.66 -17.57
CA GLY A 358 11.21 -13.65 -18.63
C GLY A 358 10.54 -13.06 -19.85
N GLY A 359 11.10 -13.42 -21.01
CA GLY A 359 10.66 -12.95 -22.32
C GLY A 359 11.81 -12.40 -23.16
N ARG A 360 12.94 -12.08 -22.52
CA ARG A 360 14.21 -11.75 -23.18
C ARG A 360 15.27 -12.82 -22.83
N PRO A 361 16.25 -13.07 -23.72
CA PRO A 361 17.45 -13.84 -23.38
C PRO A 361 18.07 -13.39 -22.05
N VAL A 362 18.71 -14.30 -21.31
CA VAL A 362 19.32 -13.99 -20.00
C VAL A 362 20.32 -12.84 -20.12
N GLU A 363 21.07 -12.81 -21.21
CA GLU A 363 22.05 -11.79 -21.55
C GLU A 363 21.42 -10.42 -21.83
N GLU A 364 20.17 -10.40 -22.32
CA GLU A 364 19.38 -9.18 -22.54
C GLU A 364 18.64 -8.73 -21.27
N SER A 365 18.27 -9.66 -20.40
CA SER A 365 17.59 -9.38 -19.12
C SER A 365 18.56 -8.97 -18.01
N PHE A 366 19.77 -9.51 -18.00
CA PHE A 366 20.74 -9.37 -16.91
C PHE A 366 22.11 -8.82 -17.34
N GLY A 367 22.32 -8.59 -18.64
CA GLY A 367 23.58 -8.07 -19.20
C GLY A 367 24.60 -9.17 -19.52
N VAL A 368 25.64 -8.82 -20.30
CA VAL A 368 26.69 -9.74 -20.78
C VAL A 368 27.71 -10.17 -19.72
N ASN A 369 27.61 -9.62 -18.51
CA ASN A 369 28.49 -9.93 -17.38
C ASN A 369 27.85 -10.93 -16.40
N PHE A 370 26.82 -11.64 -16.83
CA PHE A 370 26.20 -12.73 -16.09
C PHE A 370 26.97 -14.05 -16.26
#